data_AF-C5KM71-F1
#
_entry.id   AF-C5KM71-F1
#
_cell.length_a   1.000
_cell.length_b   1.000
_cell.length_c   1.000
_cell.angle_alpha   90.00
_cell.angle_beta   90.00
_cell.angle_gamma   90.00
#
_symmetry.space_group_name_H-M   'P 1'
#
loop_
_entity.id
_entity.type
_entity.pdbx_description
1 polymer ?
#
loop_
_entity_poly.entity_id
_entity_poly.type
_entity_poly.pdbx_seq_one_letter_code
_entity_poly.pdbx_strand_id
1 'polypeptide(L)'
;MLDKPVGDNYTRMVTEGKILADPLTRGVRPAGKSIAVFDDSVERDLQPDMYFPAAPTPTEEKKYRRDYEPGKMNVHWGMVDLERETDPKDIIHGIKSLTGENAEKTMKAQERVGVEAYMDECAEQVYASTKREPLGKAYIRGHELPEVTKATSFKGFGFKPPDSEFNAKESIFPVDVAREETPAVQERYRLTHNDYRCGEMISRDYEWPEETENSYFRFGKTEKAKLPAGEGAKQALIWNPANEKTRIVGLRAEAAREVLNEPLGETKNLMQGPLPVPEGFVFGVKSGTVKASSTDNITAADCIHYNASNEKEILPDADLGKCMKRGKRNVTEELRHFGRPSIRTDIPKPKVRSVADIQNYGDEVGCDSLLHPQRFESMGVTDEQFLQRRSKEELRSIVQLVLPTKYAPDKESKNILFEKLWPEAVAVYGDEEELASLDSFFYVFTQLVVKPRMKKETSMA
;
A
#
# COMPACT_ATOMS: atom_id res chain seq x y z
N MET A 1 -20.80 104.43 57.82
CA MET A 1 -22.22 104.69 58.13
C MET A 1 -23.04 104.25 56.92
N LEU A 2 -23.76 103.14 57.04
CA LEU A 2 -24.73 102.63 56.07
C LEU A 2 -25.89 102.10 56.92
N ASP A 3 -26.93 102.92 57.09
CA ASP A 3 -28.09 102.58 57.90
C ASP A 3 -28.95 101.52 57.21
N LYS A 4 -29.29 100.48 57.98
CA LYS A 4 -30.06 99.31 57.54
C LYS A 4 -31.53 99.67 57.28
N PRO A 5 -32.21 98.98 56.35
CA PRO A 5 -33.63 99.21 56.05
C PRO A 5 -34.55 98.92 57.24
N VAL A 6 -35.62 99.71 57.32
CA VAL A 6 -36.69 99.69 58.33
C VAL A 6 -37.40 98.33 58.32
N GLY A 7 -37.32 97.58 59.43
CA GLY A 7 -38.09 96.36 59.63
C GLY A 7 -39.55 96.63 59.98
N ASP A 8 -40.44 95.72 59.57
CA ASP A 8 -41.90 95.78 59.79
C ASP A 8 -42.29 96.02 61.26
N ASN A 9 -43.41 96.72 61.49
CA ASN A 9 -43.96 97.01 62.82
C ASN A 9 -44.05 95.77 63.73
N TYR A 10 -44.30 94.58 63.17
CA TYR A 10 -44.33 93.32 63.91
C TYR A 10 -43.00 92.98 64.57
N THR A 11 -41.89 93.07 63.83
CA THR A 11 -40.56 92.76 64.39
C THR A 11 -40.15 93.78 65.45
N ARG A 12 -40.57 95.03 65.30
CA ARG A 12 -40.41 96.10 66.30
C ARG A 12 -41.19 95.81 67.58
N MET A 13 -42.43 95.32 67.49
CA MET A 13 -43.26 95.00 68.65
C MET A 13 -42.83 93.72 69.38
N VAL A 14 -42.22 92.75 68.68
CA VAL A 14 -41.61 91.55 69.29
C VAL A 14 -40.33 91.91 70.03
N THR A 15 -39.48 92.78 69.49
CA THR A 15 -38.24 93.23 70.18
C THR A 15 -38.51 94.17 71.35
N GLU A 16 -39.57 94.98 71.30
CA GLU A 16 -40.04 95.79 72.43
C GLU A 16 -40.77 94.97 73.52
N GLY A 17 -40.91 93.65 73.35
CA GLY A 17 -41.55 92.76 74.33
C GLY A 17 -43.06 92.97 74.46
N LYS A 18 -43.70 93.68 73.52
CA LYS A 18 -45.16 93.94 73.51
C LYS A 18 -45.96 92.77 72.91
N ILE A 19 -45.31 91.86 72.18
CA ILE A 19 -45.89 90.64 71.60
C ILE A 19 -44.98 89.46 71.95
N LEU A 20 -45.54 88.44 72.61
CA LEU A 20 -44.84 87.16 72.84
C LEU A 20 -44.66 86.44 71.50
N ALA A 21 -43.42 86.04 71.19
CA ALA A 21 -43.02 85.50 69.88
C ALA A 21 -43.58 84.10 69.54
N ASP A 22 -44.29 83.44 70.46
CA ASP A 22 -44.84 82.10 70.26
C ASP A 22 -46.34 82.07 70.63
N PRO A 23 -47.26 82.04 69.65
CA PRO A 23 -48.70 82.03 69.90
C PRO A 23 -49.23 80.67 70.38
N LEU A 24 -48.38 79.64 70.44
CA LEU A 24 -48.74 78.32 70.96
C LEU A 24 -48.24 78.18 72.40
N THR A 25 -49.18 78.12 73.33
CA THR A 25 -48.96 77.98 74.77
C THR A 25 -48.24 76.67 75.09
N ARG A 26 -46.90 76.71 75.24
CA ARG A 26 -46.06 75.56 75.64
C ARG A 26 -46.41 74.92 76.99
N GLY A 27 -47.38 75.46 77.73
CA GLY A 27 -47.90 74.93 79.00
C GLY A 27 -49.10 73.99 78.86
N VAL A 28 -49.73 73.86 77.69
CA VAL A 28 -50.91 73.00 77.49
C VAL A 28 -50.49 71.71 76.80
N ARG A 29 -50.53 70.59 77.54
CA ARG A 29 -50.36 69.25 76.94
C ARG A 29 -51.63 68.90 76.16
N PRO A 30 -51.53 68.39 74.91
CA PRO A 30 -52.71 68.01 74.15
C PRO A 30 -53.44 66.85 74.85
N ALA A 31 -54.75 67.01 75.07
CA ALA A 31 -55.61 65.97 75.61
C ALA A 31 -56.15 65.11 74.46
N GLY A 32 -55.60 63.91 74.28
CA GLY A 32 -56.00 62.97 73.25
C GLY A 32 -55.37 61.59 73.46
N LYS A 33 -55.97 60.55 72.86
CA LYS A 33 -55.43 59.19 72.91
C LYS A 33 -54.27 59.09 71.91
N SER A 34 -53.03 59.15 72.38
CA SER A 34 -51.88 58.79 71.56
C SER A 34 -51.96 57.29 71.30
N ILE A 35 -52.31 56.91 70.07
CA ILE A 35 -52.22 55.51 69.64
C ILE A 35 -50.72 55.19 69.65
N ALA A 36 -50.34 54.09 70.28
CA ALA A 36 -48.97 53.60 70.20
C ALA A 36 -48.70 53.27 68.73
N VAL A 37 -48.08 54.21 68.02
CA VAL A 37 -47.44 53.92 66.74
C VAL A 37 -46.21 53.12 67.13
N PHE A 38 -46.30 51.79 67.02
CA PHE A 38 -45.10 50.98 66.91
C PHE A 38 -44.28 51.57 65.76
N ASP A 39 -42.96 51.67 65.88
CA ASP A 39 -42.09 52.25 64.84
C ASP A 39 -42.08 51.38 63.56
N ASP A 40 -43.23 51.25 62.92
CA ASP A 40 -43.51 50.45 61.73
C ASP A 40 -43.74 51.43 60.59
N SER A 41 -42.63 51.94 60.09
CA SER A 41 -42.62 52.88 58.97
C SER A 41 -42.57 52.11 57.66
N VAL A 42 -43.18 52.66 56.60
CA VAL A 42 -43.13 52.10 55.23
C VAL A 42 -41.70 51.81 54.76
N GLU A 43 -40.72 52.59 55.19
CA GLU A 43 -39.30 52.36 54.89
C GLU A 43 -38.78 51.04 55.47
N ARG A 44 -39.22 50.68 56.68
CA ARG A 44 -38.82 49.43 57.36
C ARG A 44 -39.41 48.20 56.70
N ASP A 45 -40.64 48.30 56.20
CA ASP A 45 -41.31 47.22 55.46
C ASP A 45 -40.67 46.99 54.07
N LEU A 46 -40.18 48.05 53.42
CA LEU A 46 -39.52 47.95 52.12
C LEU A 46 -38.07 47.46 52.20
N GLN A 47 -37.43 47.64 53.35
CA GLN A 47 -36.04 47.24 53.60
C GLN A 47 -35.93 46.27 54.79
N PRO A 48 -36.62 45.12 54.72
CA PRO A 48 -36.61 44.16 55.83
C PRO A 48 -35.20 43.64 56.09
N ASP A 49 -34.35 43.53 55.07
CA ASP A 49 -32.98 43.05 55.21
C ASP A 49 -32.09 43.97 56.08
N MET A 50 -32.41 45.28 56.16
CA MET A 50 -31.65 46.27 56.93
C MET A 50 -32.21 46.48 58.34
N TYR A 51 -33.54 46.50 58.48
CA TYR A 51 -34.22 46.79 59.74
C TYR A 51 -34.60 45.53 60.53
N PHE A 52 -34.81 44.40 59.84
CA PHE A 52 -35.15 43.10 60.39
C PHE A 52 -34.29 41.99 59.78
N PRO A 53 -32.94 42.05 59.91
CA PRO A 53 -32.06 41.07 59.29
C PRO A 53 -32.39 39.66 59.77
N ALA A 54 -32.67 38.76 58.84
CA ALA A 54 -32.86 37.35 59.16
C ALA A 54 -31.55 36.77 59.71
N ALA A 55 -31.64 35.98 60.78
CA ALA A 55 -30.48 35.27 61.29
C ALA A 55 -29.92 34.33 60.20
N PRO A 56 -28.59 34.28 60.00
CA PRO A 56 -28.00 33.40 59.03
C PRO A 56 -28.27 31.94 59.38
N THR A 57 -28.37 31.09 58.37
CA THR A 57 -28.56 29.66 58.56
C THR A 57 -27.32 29.05 59.24
N PRO A 58 -27.50 28.23 60.30
CA PRO A 58 -26.38 27.54 60.94
C PRO A 58 -25.60 26.69 59.94
N THR A 59 -24.27 26.66 60.05
CA THR A 59 -23.38 26.00 59.09
C THR A 59 -23.68 24.51 58.90
N GLU A 60 -24.05 23.81 59.97
CA GLU A 60 -24.35 22.37 59.93
C GLU A 60 -25.67 22.05 59.23
N GLU A 61 -26.65 22.95 59.33
CA GLU A 61 -27.98 22.78 58.71
C GLU A 61 -28.01 23.27 57.26
N LYS A 62 -27.05 24.11 56.88
CA LYS A 62 -26.95 24.71 55.54
C LYS A 62 -26.90 23.68 54.41
N LYS A 63 -26.36 22.47 54.66
CA LYS A 63 -26.31 21.38 53.68
C LYS A 63 -27.65 20.70 53.41
N TYR A 64 -28.57 20.70 54.38
CA TYR A 64 -29.90 20.11 54.23
C TYR A 64 -30.94 21.13 53.76
N ARG A 65 -30.65 22.42 53.97
CA ARG A 65 -31.53 23.50 53.61
C ARG A 65 -31.45 23.81 52.11
N ARG A 66 -32.60 24.09 51.52
CA ARG A 66 -32.73 24.42 50.10
C ARG A 66 -32.46 25.91 49.86
N ASP A 67 -31.18 26.28 49.91
CA ASP A 67 -30.72 27.63 49.61
C ASP A 67 -30.16 27.69 48.17
N TYR A 68 -30.59 28.68 47.37
CA TYR A 68 -30.14 28.88 45.99
C TYR A 68 -29.20 30.07 45.91
N GLU A 69 -27.90 29.82 45.94
CA GLU A 69 -26.88 30.86 45.73
C GLU A 69 -26.48 30.91 44.24
N PRO A 70 -26.60 32.06 43.55
CA PRO A 70 -26.20 32.20 42.15
C PRO A 70 -24.72 31.82 41.95
N GLY A 71 -24.43 31.00 40.95
CA GLY A 71 -23.07 30.59 40.59
C GLY A 71 -22.51 29.39 41.38
N LYS A 72 -23.27 28.83 42.33
CA LYS A 72 -22.91 27.57 42.99
C LYS A 72 -23.66 26.38 42.40
N MET A 73 -22.97 25.24 42.33
CA MET A 73 -23.57 23.98 41.90
C MET A 73 -24.41 23.38 43.05
N ASN A 74 -25.64 22.99 42.75
CA ASN A 74 -26.47 22.26 43.72
C ASN A 74 -25.98 20.82 43.83
N VAL A 75 -25.44 20.46 44.99
CA VAL A 75 -24.94 19.12 45.29
C VAL A 75 -25.92 18.43 46.26
N HIS A 76 -26.12 17.12 46.11
CA HIS A 76 -26.95 16.35 47.05
C HIS A 76 -26.34 16.42 48.46
N TRP A 77 -27.17 16.58 49.51
CA TRP A 77 -26.73 16.81 50.90
C TRP A 77 -25.73 15.76 51.41
N GLY A 78 -25.85 14.50 50.98
CA GLY A 78 -24.91 13.43 51.34
C GLY A 78 -23.54 13.49 50.66
N MET A 79 -23.37 14.33 49.63
CA MET A 79 -22.13 14.50 48.86
C MET A 79 -21.42 15.83 49.17
N VAL A 80 -21.95 16.64 50.08
CA VAL A 80 -21.37 17.95 50.46
C VAL A 80 -20.14 17.77 51.36
N ASP A 81 -20.19 16.81 52.30
CA ASP A 81 -19.11 16.57 53.28
C ASP A 81 -18.06 15.55 52.79
N LEU A 82 -18.30 14.91 51.64
CA LEU A 82 -17.34 13.98 51.05
C LEU A 82 -16.17 14.78 50.48
N GLU A 83 -14.99 14.62 51.07
CA GLU A 83 -13.74 15.09 50.49
C GLU A 83 -13.61 14.47 49.10
N ARG A 84 -13.78 15.30 48.07
CA ARG A 84 -13.47 14.88 46.70
C ARG A 84 -11.96 14.73 46.66
N GLU A 85 -11.45 13.50 46.50
CA GLU A 85 -10.01 13.21 46.44
C GLU A 85 -9.25 14.03 45.37
N THR A 86 -9.97 14.60 44.41
CA THR A 86 -9.40 15.44 43.35
C THR A 86 -10.38 16.54 42.93
N ASP A 87 -9.87 17.73 42.62
CA ASP A 87 -10.67 18.84 42.10
C ASP A 87 -11.33 18.45 40.76
N PRO A 88 -12.61 18.81 40.51
CA PRO A 88 -13.32 18.48 39.27
C PRO A 88 -12.64 18.99 37.99
N LYS A 89 -11.69 19.93 38.11
CA LYS A 89 -10.90 20.46 36.99
C LYS A 89 -9.76 19.53 36.58
N ASP A 90 -9.27 18.69 37.49
CA ASP A 90 -8.13 17.80 37.25
C ASP A 90 -8.57 16.40 36.80
N ILE A 91 -9.85 16.08 36.95
CA ILE A 91 -10.45 14.83 36.50
C ILE A 91 -10.87 14.97 35.04
N ILE A 92 -10.07 14.41 34.13
CA ILE A 92 -10.48 14.24 32.73
C ILE A 92 -11.45 13.05 32.68
N HIS A 93 -12.74 13.33 32.49
CA HIS A 93 -13.77 12.31 32.31
C HIS A 93 -13.62 11.62 30.94
N GLY A 94 -13.81 10.29 30.91
CA GLY A 94 -13.78 9.48 29.69
C GLY A 94 -12.88 8.26 29.82
N ILE A 95 -13.03 7.33 28.87
CA ILE A 95 -12.12 6.19 28.74
C ILE A 95 -10.86 6.72 28.05
N LYS A 96 -9.73 6.70 28.76
CA LYS A 96 -8.43 6.96 28.12
C LYS A 96 -8.25 5.88 27.05
N SER A 97 -8.07 6.29 25.80
CA SER A 97 -7.67 5.33 24.77
C SER A 97 -6.39 4.66 25.23
N LEU A 98 -6.31 3.33 25.15
CA LEU A 98 -5.00 2.69 25.20
C LEU A 98 -4.20 3.32 24.05
N THR A 99 -3.09 3.96 24.38
CA THR A 99 -2.09 4.34 23.37
C THR A 99 -1.78 3.06 22.60
N GLY A 100 -2.22 3.00 21.35
CA GLY A 100 -1.98 1.85 20.49
C GLY A 100 -0.50 1.65 20.24
N GLU A 101 -0.17 0.60 19.49
CA GLU A 101 1.20 0.40 19.04
C GLU A 101 1.62 1.58 18.15
N ASN A 102 2.69 2.27 18.56
CA ASN A 102 3.28 3.33 17.75
C ASN A 102 3.88 2.70 16.49
N ALA A 103 3.59 3.30 15.33
CA ALA A 103 4.14 2.85 14.04
C ALA A 103 5.67 2.68 14.08
N GLU A 104 6.39 3.53 14.83
CA GLU A 104 7.83 3.41 15.03
C GLU A 104 8.24 2.07 15.68
N LYS A 105 7.49 1.57 16.67
CA LYS A 105 7.76 0.27 17.30
C LYS A 105 7.54 -0.87 16.32
N THR A 106 6.50 -0.77 15.48
CA THR A 106 6.21 -1.77 14.44
C THR A 106 7.32 -1.80 13.39
N MET A 107 7.83 -0.63 12.98
CA MET A 107 8.92 -0.52 12.00
C MET A 107 10.25 -1.03 12.57
N LYS A 108 10.51 -0.80 13.86
CA LYS A 108 11.76 -1.22 14.55
C LYS A 108 11.76 -2.66 15.06
N ALA A 109 10.65 -3.39 14.96
CA ALA A 109 10.53 -4.73 15.55
C ALA A 109 11.55 -5.76 15.03
N GLN A 110 12.14 -5.51 13.85
CA GLN A 110 13.17 -6.35 13.24
C GLN A 110 14.58 -5.74 13.30
N GLU A 111 14.72 -4.49 13.77
CA GLU A 111 16.02 -3.83 13.93
C GLU A 111 16.64 -4.20 15.28
N ARG A 112 17.10 -5.45 15.41
CA ARG A 112 17.78 -5.93 16.61
C ARG A 112 19.28 -5.70 16.47
N VAL A 113 19.91 -5.15 17.51
CA VAL A 113 21.32 -4.76 17.47
C VAL A 113 22.05 -5.29 18.71
N GLY A 114 23.28 -5.75 18.51
CA GLY A 114 24.15 -6.16 19.61
C GLY A 114 23.75 -7.50 20.24
N VAL A 115 23.49 -7.50 21.55
CA VAL A 115 23.27 -8.73 22.33
C VAL A 115 21.97 -9.43 21.94
N GLU A 116 20.89 -8.66 21.69
CA GLU A 116 19.59 -9.23 21.32
C GLU A 116 19.67 -9.98 19.98
N ALA A 117 20.29 -9.37 18.97
CA ALA A 117 20.51 -10.03 17.68
C ALA A 117 21.34 -11.32 17.79
N TYR A 118 22.35 -11.33 18.67
CA TYR A 118 23.16 -12.53 18.91
C TYR A 118 22.36 -13.63 19.63
N MET A 119 21.50 -13.26 20.59
CA MET A 119 20.62 -14.22 21.26
C MET A 119 19.62 -14.85 20.28
N ASP A 120 19.08 -14.05 19.37
CA ASP A 120 18.21 -14.57 18.31
C ASP A 120 18.96 -15.47 17.35
N GLU A 121 20.16 -15.08 16.91
CA GLU A 121 20.99 -15.93 16.06
C GLU A 121 21.25 -17.28 16.74
N CYS A 122 21.55 -17.29 18.05
CA CYS A 122 21.70 -18.51 18.82
C CYS A 122 20.40 -19.33 18.90
N ALA A 123 19.24 -18.69 19.05
CA ALA A 123 17.95 -19.37 19.06
C ALA A 123 17.59 -19.96 17.68
N GLU A 124 17.86 -19.20 16.61
CA GLU A 124 17.58 -19.55 15.23
C GLU A 124 18.56 -20.57 14.64
N GLN A 125 19.72 -20.79 15.26
CA GLN A 125 20.67 -21.84 14.89
C GLN A 125 20.05 -23.25 14.87
N VAL A 126 18.91 -23.47 15.53
CA VAL A 126 18.19 -24.75 15.48
C VAL A 126 17.59 -25.00 14.10
N TYR A 127 17.18 -23.96 13.38
CA TYR A 127 16.47 -24.06 12.11
C TYR A 127 17.32 -24.64 10.98
N ALA A 128 16.65 -25.41 10.11
CA ALA A 128 17.31 -26.08 8.99
C ALA A 128 17.84 -25.11 7.92
N SER A 129 17.14 -24.00 7.70
CA SER A 129 17.57 -22.93 6.78
C SER A 129 18.88 -22.30 7.26
N THR A 130 18.94 -21.87 8.52
CA THR A 130 20.14 -21.27 9.14
C THR A 130 21.34 -22.21 9.09
N LYS A 131 21.13 -23.52 9.29
CA LYS A 131 22.20 -24.54 9.19
C LYS A 131 22.66 -24.78 7.75
N ARG A 132 21.75 -24.79 6.77
CA ARG A 132 22.04 -25.14 5.36
C ARG A 132 22.55 -23.97 4.54
N GLU A 133 22.13 -22.76 4.88
CA GLU A 133 22.36 -21.55 4.10
C GLU A 133 23.00 -20.44 4.96
N PRO A 134 24.11 -20.71 5.68
CA PRO A 134 24.78 -19.67 6.45
C PRO A 134 25.39 -18.63 5.50
N LEU A 135 25.09 -17.35 5.70
CA LEU A 135 25.57 -16.30 4.82
C LEU A 135 27.11 -16.25 4.81
N GLY A 136 27.69 -16.28 3.60
CA GLY A 136 29.14 -16.23 3.40
C GLY A 136 29.90 -17.50 3.80
N LYS A 137 29.20 -18.57 4.21
CA LYS A 137 29.79 -19.87 4.53
C LYS A 137 29.10 -20.97 3.73
N ALA A 138 29.83 -22.04 3.42
CA ALA A 138 29.24 -23.22 2.83
C ALA A 138 28.51 -24.06 3.90
N TYR A 139 27.59 -24.91 3.45
CA TYR A 139 26.90 -25.86 4.33
C TYR A 139 27.87 -26.83 5.01
N ILE A 140 27.86 -26.89 6.34
CA ILE A 140 28.64 -27.83 7.14
C ILE A 140 27.81 -29.09 7.36
N ARG A 141 28.20 -30.20 6.73
CA ARG A 141 27.49 -31.49 6.80
C ARG A 141 27.68 -32.30 8.09
N GLY A 142 28.45 -31.78 9.05
CA GLY A 142 28.72 -32.46 10.33
C GLY A 142 29.73 -33.61 10.27
N HIS A 143 30.57 -33.68 9.23
CA HIS A 143 31.61 -34.71 9.14
C HIS A 143 32.79 -34.40 10.08
N GLU A 144 33.23 -35.41 10.83
CA GLU A 144 34.46 -35.35 11.63
C GLU A 144 35.67 -35.64 10.73
N LEU A 145 36.45 -34.60 10.44
CA LEU A 145 37.67 -34.73 9.65
C LEU A 145 38.83 -35.28 10.50
N PRO A 146 39.75 -36.08 9.92
CA PRO A 146 40.93 -36.58 10.62
C PRO A 146 41.79 -35.46 11.20
N GLU A 147 42.42 -35.68 12.37
CA GLU A 147 43.21 -34.66 13.08
C GLU A 147 44.35 -34.05 12.23
N VAL A 148 44.93 -34.84 11.32
CA VAL A 148 45.98 -34.40 10.38
C VAL A 148 45.52 -33.22 9.51
N THR A 149 44.21 -33.12 9.24
CA THR A 149 43.63 -32.04 8.43
C THR A 149 43.46 -30.72 9.20
N LYS A 150 43.47 -30.78 10.54
CA LYS A 150 43.39 -29.60 11.43
C LYS A 150 44.77 -28.96 11.66
N ALA A 151 45.85 -29.69 11.38
CA ALA A 151 47.22 -29.20 11.54
C ALA A 151 47.57 -28.14 10.48
N THR A 152 48.28 -27.07 10.88
CA THR A 152 48.72 -26.00 9.96
C THR A 152 49.66 -26.50 8.86
N SER A 153 50.35 -27.64 9.07
CA SER A 153 51.25 -28.28 8.12
C SER A 153 50.54 -29.17 7.09
N PHE A 154 49.20 -29.19 7.07
CA PHE A 154 48.43 -30.00 6.16
C PHE A 154 48.65 -29.55 4.70
N LYS A 155 49.18 -30.43 3.86
CA LYS A 155 49.56 -30.14 2.46
C LYS A 155 48.36 -30.05 1.49
N GLY A 156 47.13 -30.11 2.00
CA GLY A 156 45.91 -30.05 1.21
C GLY A 156 45.26 -31.42 0.98
N PHE A 157 44.03 -31.39 0.47
CA PHE A 157 43.26 -32.58 0.15
C PHE A 157 43.55 -33.07 -1.28
N GLY A 158 43.42 -34.39 -1.50
CA GLY A 158 43.60 -35.00 -2.81
C GLY A 158 44.91 -35.77 -2.94
N PHE A 159 45.09 -36.41 -4.09
CA PHE A 159 46.31 -37.13 -4.43
C PHE A 159 47.28 -36.17 -5.13
N LYS A 160 48.45 -35.94 -4.54
CA LYS A 160 49.55 -35.25 -5.24
C LYS A 160 50.26 -36.28 -6.12
N PRO A 161 50.16 -36.19 -7.47
CA PRO A 161 50.96 -37.04 -8.33
C PRO A 161 52.46 -36.77 -8.09
N PRO A 162 53.32 -37.78 -8.30
CA PRO A 162 54.77 -37.55 -8.27
C PRO A 162 55.13 -36.48 -9.30
N ASP A 163 56.14 -35.66 -8.98
CA ASP A 163 56.59 -34.61 -9.88
C ASP A 163 57.14 -35.26 -11.18
N SER A 164 56.83 -34.68 -12.35
CA SER A 164 57.14 -35.32 -13.63
C SER A 164 58.65 -35.41 -13.86
N GLU A 165 59.16 -36.59 -14.17
CA GLU A 165 60.59 -36.84 -14.42
C GLU A 165 61.13 -36.09 -15.65
N PHE A 166 60.26 -35.73 -16.60
CA PHE A 166 60.67 -35.05 -17.84
C PHE A 166 60.31 -33.57 -17.82
N ASN A 167 61.33 -32.72 -17.68
CA ASN A 167 61.16 -31.28 -17.76
C ASN A 167 60.98 -30.85 -19.23
N ALA A 168 59.81 -30.28 -19.54
CA ALA A 168 59.50 -29.81 -20.88
C ALA A 168 60.55 -28.81 -21.43
N LYS A 169 61.19 -28.03 -20.54
CA LYS A 169 62.21 -27.06 -20.94
C LYS A 169 63.44 -27.72 -21.56
N GLU A 170 63.88 -28.84 -21.00
CA GLU A 170 65.06 -29.57 -21.49
C GLU A 170 64.76 -30.30 -22.80
N SER A 171 63.51 -30.77 -22.97
CA SER A 171 63.05 -31.38 -24.21
C SER A 171 62.89 -30.38 -25.36
N ILE A 172 62.32 -29.20 -25.08
CA ILE A 172 62.11 -28.16 -26.09
C ILE A 172 63.44 -27.46 -26.46
N PHE A 173 64.34 -27.29 -25.49
CA PHE A 173 65.61 -26.62 -25.67
C PHE A 173 66.77 -27.55 -25.34
N PRO A 174 67.15 -28.45 -26.27
CA PRO A 174 68.33 -29.27 -26.06
C PRO A 174 69.57 -28.36 -26.00
N VAL A 175 70.22 -28.33 -24.84
CA VAL A 175 71.42 -27.51 -24.59
C VAL A 175 72.69 -28.24 -25.03
N ASP A 176 72.68 -29.56 -24.98
CA ASP A 176 73.87 -30.40 -25.22
C ASP A 176 74.10 -30.75 -26.70
N VAL A 177 73.30 -30.21 -27.61
CA VAL A 177 73.46 -30.41 -29.06
C VAL A 177 74.14 -29.18 -29.66
N ALA A 178 75.31 -29.37 -30.26
CA ALA A 178 76.03 -28.30 -30.95
C ALA A 178 75.17 -27.74 -32.09
N ARG A 179 74.79 -26.46 -32.00
CA ARG A 179 73.84 -25.80 -32.92
C ARG A 179 74.45 -25.29 -34.22
N GLU A 180 75.76 -25.08 -34.27
CA GLU A 180 76.38 -24.43 -35.42
C GLU A 180 76.87 -25.47 -36.43
N GLU A 181 76.22 -25.49 -37.59
CA GLU A 181 76.72 -26.20 -38.76
C GLU A 181 78.01 -25.53 -39.26
N THR A 182 78.99 -26.33 -39.65
CA THR A 182 80.25 -25.78 -40.19
C THR A 182 79.99 -24.91 -41.43
N PRO A 183 80.66 -23.76 -41.62
CA PRO A 183 80.35 -22.80 -42.70
C PRO A 183 80.46 -23.39 -44.11
N ALA A 184 81.31 -24.40 -44.29
CA ALA A 184 81.42 -25.15 -45.55
C ALA A 184 80.21 -26.06 -45.86
N VAL A 185 79.42 -26.43 -44.85
CA VAL A 185 78.13 -27.09 -45.05
C VAL A 185 77.11 -26.06 -45.52
N GLN A 186 77.08 -24.87 -44.92
CA GLN A 186 76.14 -23.81 -45.28
C GLN A 186 76.32 -23.27 -46.71
N GLU A 187 77.55 -23.12 -47.19
CA GLU A 187 77.83 -22.77 -48.60
C GLU A 187 77.34 -23.84 -49.58
N ARG A 188 77.50 -25.12 -49.24
CA ARG A 188 76.96 -26.21 -50.05
C ARG A 188 75.45 -26.18 -50.09
N TYR A 189 74.77 -25.87 -48.98
CA TYR A 189 73.32 -25.77 -48.92
C TYR A 189 72.78 -24.55 -49.71
N ARG A 190 73.47 -23.40 -49.68
CA ARG A 190 73.13 -22.24 -50.53
C ARG A 190 73.18 -22.58 -52.03
N LEU A 191 74.21 -23.30 -52.47
CA LEU A 191 74.36 -23.66 -53.88
C LEU A 191 73.41 -24.78 -54.31
N THR A 192 73.24 -25.82 -53.49
CA THR A 192 72.48 -27.03 -53.86
C THR A 192 70.98 -26.89 -53.65
N HIS A 193 70.55 -26.18 -52.60
CA HIS A 193 69.15 -26.09 -52.19
C HIS A 193 68.61 -24.65 -52.19
N ASN A 194 69.41 -23.66 -52.62
CA ASN A 194 69.08 -22.23 -52.51
C ASN A 194 68.66 -21.82 -51.09
N ASP A 195 69.30 -22.43 -50.08
CA ASP A 195 68.98 -22.19 -48.67
C ASP A 195 69.87 -21.09 -48.08
N TYR A 196 69.38 -19.84 -48.14
CA TYR A 196 70.06 -18.64 -47.66
C TYR A 196 69.61 -18.26 -46.25
N ARG A 197 70.46 -17.57 -45.48
CA ARG A 197 70.04 -17.10 -44.14
C ARG A 197 68.99 -16.01 -44.26
N CYS A 198 68.14 -15.92 -43.25
CA CYS A 198 67.11 -14.88 -43.20
C CYS A 198 67.76 -13.48 -43.21
N GLY A 199 67.36 -12.64 -44.17
CA GLY A 199 67.91 -11.29 -44.38
C GLY A 199 69.18 -11.23 -45.25
N GLU A 200 69.71 -12.38 -45.65
CA GLU A 200 70.77 -12.43 -46.65
C GLU A 200 70.17 -12.12 -48.03
N MET A 201 70.69 -11.10 -48.68
CA MET A 201 70.30 -10.80 -50.06
C MET A 201 70.96 -11.84 -50.97
N ILE A 202 70.22 -12.32 -51.96
CA ILE A 202 70.79 -13.18 -53.00
C ILE A 202 71.91 -12.38 -53.68
N SER A 203 73.16 -12.76 -53.42
CA SER A 203 74.29 -12.24 -54.17
C SER A 203 74.22 -12.84 -55.56
N ARG A 204 73.93 -11.99 -56.54
CA ARG A 204 73.98 -12.34 -57.96
C ARG A 204 75.34 -12.03 -58.58
N ASP A 205 76.27 -11.54 -57.74
CA ASP A 205 77.62 -11.13 -58.10
C ASP A 205 77.64 -10.09 -59.25
N TYR A 206 76.78 -9.06 -59.16
CA TYR A 206 76.71 -7.91 -60.08
C TYR A 206 77.53 -6.69 -59.60
N GLU A 207 77.91 -5.80 -60.52
CA GLU A 207 78.67 -4.55 -60.25
C GLU A 207 77.72 -3.31 -60.21
N TRP A 208 77.62 -2.54 -59.09
CA TRP A 208 76.65 -1.42 -58.87
C TRP A 208 77.27 0.00 -58.96
N PRO A 209 76.51 1.08 -59.33
CA PRO A 209 77.00 2.47 -59.37
C PRO A 209 77.01 3.21 -58.01
N GLU A 210 77.97 4.12 -57.81
CA GLU A 210 78.34 4.68 -56.49
C GLU A 210 77.28 5.56 -55.79
N GLU A 211 76.40 6.31 -56.47
CA GLU A 211 75.47 7.24 -55.77
C GLU A 211 74.34 6.54 -55.00
N THR A 212 74.09 5.26 -55.31
CA THR A 212 73.05 4.45 -54.68
C THR A 212 73.48 3.84 -53.34
N GLU A 213 74.75 3.99 -52.98
CA GLU A 213 75.26 3.55 -51.67
C GLU A 213 74.83 4.48 -50.52
N ASN A 214 74.27 5.67 -50.81
CA ASN A 214 73.85 6.62 -49.78
C ASN A 214 72.50 6.23 -49.11
N SER A 215 72.58 5.81 -47.84
CA SER A 215 71.47 5.30 -47.01
C SER A 215 70.28 6.26 -46.82
N TYR A 216 70.45 7.58 -47.04
CA TYR A 216 69.40 8.58 -46.80
C TYR A 216 68.55 8.92 -48.02
N PHE A 217 68.83 8.31 -49.16
CA PHE A 217 68.02 8.50 -50.34
C PHE A 217 66.60 7.94 -50.11
N ARG A 218 65.57 8.79 -50.23
CA ARG A 218 64.17 8.46 -49.90
C ARG A 218 63.26 8.59 -51.13
N PHE A 219 62.36 7.62 -51.24
CA PHE A 219 61.38 7.50 -52.33
C PHE A 219 59.94 7.91 -51.80
N GLY A 220 59.26 9.05 -52.16
CA GLY A 220 57.79 9.39 -51.84
C GLY A 220 57.32 10.83 -51.31
N LYS A 221 55.99 11.19 -51.04
CA LYS A 221 55.35 12.56 -50.61
C LYS A 221 54.04 12.59 -49.61
N THR A 222 53.65 13.64 -48.75
CA THR A 222 52.57 13.68 -47.59
C THR A 222 51.82 15.03 -47.05
N GLU A 223 50.69 15.04 -46.20
CA GLU A 223 49.87 16.22 -45.53
C GLU A 223 49.11 16.07 -44.09
N LYS A 224 48.57 17.15 -43.38
CA LYS A 224 47.98 17.26 -41.95
C LYS A 224 46.82 18.30 -41.64
N ALA A 225 45.96 18.18 -40.57
CA ALA A 225 44.84 19.11 -40.17
C ALA A 225 44.90 19.80 -38.75
N LYS A 226 44.23 20.97 -38.53
CA LYS A 226 44.40 21.96 -37.41
C LYS A 226 43.11 22.47 -36.71
N LEU A 227 42.87 22.17 -35.42
CA LEU A 227 42.06 22.96 -34.44
C LEU A 227 42.55 22.62 -33.00
N PRO A 228 42.67 23.59 -32.07
CA PRO A 228 43.14 23.33 -30.70
C PRO A 228 42.01 22.83 -29.77
N ALA A 229 42.35 21.97 -28.81
CA ALA A 229 41.37 21.20 -28.02
C ALA A 229 40.67 21.99 -26.90
N GLY A 230 39.33 21.91 -26.81
CA GLY A 230 38.55 22.22 -25.60
C GLY A 230 37.45 23.31 -25.67
N GLU A 231 37.33 24.07 -26.75
CA GLU A 231 36.47 25.27 -26.80
C GLU A 231 34.97 25.04 -27.13
N GLY A 232 34.61 23.90 -27.71
CA GLY A 232 33.23 23.67 -28.19
C GLY A 232 32.15 23.63 -27.09
N ALA A 233 32.47 23.25 -25.85
CA ALA A 233 31.46 23.04 -24.80
C ALA A 233 31.07 24.32 -24.02
N LYS A 234 31.95 25.34 -23.98
CA LYS A 234 31.75 26.56 -23.17
C LYS A 234 30.71 27.52 -23.77
N GLN A 235 30.53 27.49 -25.10
CA GLN A 235 29.56 28.35 -25.80
C GLN A 235 28.08 27.94 -25.60
N ALA A 236 27.79 26.72 -25.12
CA ALA A 236 26.42 26.22 -24.99
C ALA A 236 25.76 26.49 -23.62
N LEU A 237 26.53 26.74 -22.56
CA LEU A 237 26.03 26.74 -21.17
C LEU A 237 25.63 28.11 -20.60
N ILE A 238 26.18 29.21 -21.13
CA ILE A 238 25.84 30.57 -20.65
C ILE A 238 25.14 31.30 -21.80
N TRP A 239 23.81 31.21 -21.84
CA TRP A 239 23.00 31.97 -22.79
C TRP A 239 22.82 33.40 -22.29
N ASN A 240 23.77 34.27 -22.63
CA ASN A 240 23.60 35.72 -22.51
C ASN A 240 23.25 36.26 -23.90
N PRO A 241 21.96 36.53 -24.21
CA PRO A 241 21.64 37.17 -25.48
C PRO A 241 22.07 38.64 -25.36
N ALA A 242 23.10 38.99 -26.10
CA ALA A 242 23.65 40.34 -26.20
C ALA A 242 22.69 41.39 -26.82
N ASN A 243 21.37 41.18 -26.79
CA ASN A 243 20.38 42.06 -27.41
C ASN A 243 19.19 42.34 -26.47
N GLU A 244 19.04 43.60 -26.03
CA GLU A 244 17.88 44.08 -25.27
C GLU A 244 16.61 44.14 -26.14
N LYS A 245 15.42 43.98 -25.51
CA LYS A 245 14.11 44.01 -26.19
C LYS A 245 13.72 45.43 -26.64
N THR A 246 12.98 45.53 -27.76
CA THR A 246 12.53 46.81 -28.32
C THR A 246 11.31 47.38 -27.60
N ARG A 247 11.24 48.72 -27.49
CA ARG A 247 10.36 49.46 -26.58
C ARG A 247 9.07 50.01 -27.22
N ILE A 248 8.84 49.72 -28.50
CA ILE A 248 7.73 50.25 -29.30
C ILE A 248 6.92 49.08 -29.89
N VAL A 249 5.61 49.07 -29.64
CA VAL A 249 4.67 48.00 -30.05
C VAL A 249 3.39 48.64 -30.63
N GLY A 250 2.65 47.92 -31.48
CA GLY A 250 1.43 48.42 -32.13
C GLY A 250 0.17 48.41 -31.25
N LEU A 251 -0.70 49.42 -31.40
CA LEU A 251 -1.90 49.67 -30.58
C LEU A 251 -2.92 48.51 -30.56
N ARG A 252 -3.17 47.86 -31.71
CA ARG A 252 -4.11 46.71 -31.77
C ARG A 252 -3.61 45.52 -30.97
N ALA A 253 -2.29 45.33 -30.90
CA ALA A 253 -1.71 44.24 -30.13
C ALA A 253 -1.83 44.50 -28.62
N GLU A 254 -1.69 45.75 -28.17
CA GLU A 254 -1.91 46.12 -26.76
C GLU A 254 -3.39 46.08 -26.35
N ALA A 255 -4.32 46.61 -27.16
CA ALA A 255 -5.75 46.54 -26.84
C ALA A 255 -6.28 45.10 -26.77
N ALA A 256 -5.76 44.20 -27.62
CA ALA A 256 -6.02 42.77 -27.50
C ALA A 256 -5.38 42.19 -26.24
N ARG A 257 -4.17 42.64 -25.88
CA ARG A 257 -3.47 42.21 -24.68
C ARG A 257 -4.19 42.64 -23.39
N GLU A 258 -4.85 43.79 -23.34
CA GLU A 258 -5.60 44.28 -22.17
C GLU A 258 -6.84 43.43 -21.83
N VAL A 259 -7.51 42.89 -22.86
CA VAL A 259 -8.64 41.96 -22.69
C VAL A 259 -8.17 40.53 -22.45
N LEU A 260 -7.07 40.13 -23.11
CA LEU A 260 -6.56 38.76 -23.08
C LEU A 260 -5.71 38.46 -21.85
N ASN A 261 -4.94 39.42 -21.37
CA ASN A 261 -4.11 39.23 -20.19
C ASN A 261 -4.94 39.37 -18.92
N GLU A 262 -4.55 38.59 -17.93
CA GLU A 262 -5.08 38.66 -16.57
C GLU A 262 -4.02 39.33 -15.69
N PRO A 263 -4.19 40.63 -15.38
CA PRO A 263 -3.32 41.28 -14.41
C PRO A 263 -3.59 40.74 -13.01
N LEU A 264 -2.52 40.62 -12.24
CA LEU A 264 -2.62 40.17 -10.86
C LEU A 264 -3.25 41.28 -10.00
N GLY A 265 -4.40 41.01 -9.38
CA GLY A 265 -5.06 41.92 -8.42
C GLY A 265 -6.27 42.69 -8.96
N GLU A 266 -6.63 42.55 -10.23
CA GLU A 266 -7.83 43.17 -10.83
C GLU A 266 -8.71 42.09 -11.48
N THR A 267 -10.01 42.38 -11.64
CA THR A 267 -10.91 41.48 -12.35
C THR A 267 -10.74 41.62 -13.85
N LYS A 268 -10.74 40.48 -14.56
CA LYS A 268 -10.60 40.43 -16.01
C LYS A 268 -11.66 41.28 -16.71
N ASN A 269 -11.23 42.14 -17.62
CA ASN A 269 -12.13 42.94 -18.43
C ASN A 269 -12.74 42.08 -19.55
N LEU A 270 -14.05 41.82 -19.49
CA LEU A 270 -14.77 40.96 -20.43
C LEU A 270 -15.44 41.74 -21.59
N MET A 271 -14.86 42.88 -21.98
CA MET A 271 -15.42 43.77 -23.01
C MET A 271 -16.81 44.33 -22.64
N GLN A 272 -17.21 44.26 -21.37
CA GLN A 272 -18.42 44.90 -20.89
C GLN A 272 -18.09 46.36 -20.65
N GLY A 273 -18.68 47.23 -21.47
CA GLY A 273 -18.63 48.68 -21.24
C GLY A 273 -19.34 49.07 -19.93
N PRO A 274 -19.53 50.37 -19.67
CA PRO A 274 -20.18 50.82 -18.45
C PRO A 274 -21.64 50.31 -18.32
N LEU A 275 -22.04 49.85 -17.12
CA LEU A 275 -23.35 49.24 -16.84
C LEU A 275 -24.52 50.28 -16.94
N PRO A 276 -25.70 49.91 -17.48
CA PRO A 276 -26.82 50.83 -17.70
C PRO A 276 -27.78 50.91 -16.50
N VAL A 277 -27.26 50.99 -15.29
CA VAL A 277 -28.06 51.18 -14.07
C VAL A 277 -27.65 52.47 -13.35
N PRO A 278 -28.60 53.19 -12.71
CA PRO A 278 -28.26 54.38 -11.94
C PRO A 278 -27.38 54.05 -10.72
N GLU A 279 -26.42 54.91 -10.39
CA GLU A 279 -25.65 54.80 -9.14
C GLU A 279 -26.62 54.86 -7.94
N GLY A 280 -26.79 53.74 -7.22
CA GLY A 280 -27.70 53.59 -6.07
C GLY A 280 -28.92 52.69 -6.29
N PHE A 281 -29.12 52.12 -7.49
CA PHE A 281 -30.09 51.04 -7.68
C PHE A 281 -29.69 49.84 -6.81
N VAL A 282 -30.49 49.57 -5.77
CA VAL A 282 -30.42 48.30 -5.07
C VAL A 282 -31.14 47.31 -5.95
N PHE A 283 -30.36 46.65 -6.78
CA PHE A 283 -30.81 45.46 -7.48
C PHE A 283 -31.56 44.56 -6.48
N GLY A 284 -32.86 44.35 -6.70
CA GLY A 284 -33.67 43.48 -5.84
C GLY A 284 -35.20 43.63 -5.93
N VAL A 285 -35.92 42.62 -5.42
CA VAL A 285 -37.40 42.48 -5.38
C VAL A 285 -37.89 42.39 -3.93
N LYS A 286 -39.04 43.00 -3.61
CA LYS A 286 -39.60 43.06 -2.25
C LYS A 286 -40.36 41.78 -1.85
N SER A 287 -40.37 41.52 -0.54
CA SER A 287 -40.91 40.31 0.08
C SER A 287 -42.32 40.53 0.66
N GLY A 288 -43.37 40.18 -0.07
CA GLY A 288 -44.71 40.04 0.51
C GLY A 288 -45.84 40.45 -0.43
N THR A 289 -46.63 39.47 -0.85
CA THR A 289 -47.85 39.54 -1.68
C THR A 289 -47.64 39.87 -3.16
N VAL A 290 -47.27 38.83 -3.92
CA VAL A 290 -47.39 38.82 -5.38
C VAL A 290 -48.52 37.88 -5.75
N LYS A 291 -49.66 38.47 -6.12
CA LYS A 291 -50.81 37.91 -6.87
C LYS A 291 -51.45 36.62 -6.32
N ALA A 292 -52.74 36.73 -6.00
CA ALA A 292 -53.69 35.66 -5.70
C ALA A 292 -53.82 34.62 -6.83
N SER A 293 -52.82 33.77 -7.00
CA SER A 293 -52.93 32.49 -7.71
C SER A 293 -52.72 31.36 -6.71
N SER A 294 -53.83 30.97 -6.07
CA SER A 294 -54.14 29.67 -5.46
C SER A 294 -53.17 29.00 -4.45
N THR A 295 -52.09 29.63 -3.98
CA THR A 295 -51.05 28.93 -3.17
C THR A 295 -50.64 29.61 -1.85
N ASP A 296 -51.40 30.59 -1.36
CA ASP A 296 -50.99 31.38 -0.17
C ASP A 296 -51.78 31.12 1.13
N ASN A 297 -52.62 30.09 1.18
CA ASN A 297 -53.35 29.70 2.40
C ASN A 297 -52.79 28.42 3.05
N ILE A 298 -51.47 28.23 3.01
CA ILE A 298 -50.84 27.09 3.69
C ILE A 298 -50.48 27.53 5.11
N THR A 299 -51.17 26.95 6.09
CA THR A 299 -50.96 27.26 7.51
C THR A 299 -49.81 26.43 8.05
N ALA A 300 -49.16 26.87 9.14
CA ALA A 300 -48.08 26.10 9.77
C ALA A 300 -48.46 24.65 10.10
N ALA A 301 -49.73 24.38 10.42
CA ALA A 301 -50.24 23.02 10.64
C ALA A 301 -50.27 22.15 9.38
N ASP A 302 -50.57 22.74 8.21
CA ASP A 302 -50.57 22.06 6.91
C ASP A 302 -49.14 21.74 6.45
N CYS A 303 -48.17 22.58 6.83
CA CYS A 303 -46.75 22.30 6.65
C CYS A 303 -46.24 21.15 7.54
N ILE A 304 -46.87 20.92 8.71
CA ILE A 304 -46.43 19.91 9.69
C ILE A 304 -47.04 18.54 9.37
N HIS A 305 -48.34 18.48 9.05
CA HIS A 305 -49.03 17.24 8.71
C HIS A 305 -48.99 17.03 7.20
N TYR A 306 -47.93 16.40 6.73
CA TYR A 306 -47.76 16.06 5.33
C TYR A 306 -48.79 15.02 4.88
N ASN A 307 -49.92 15.48 4.33
CA ASN A 307 -50.90 14.63 3.64
C ASN A 307 -50.33 14.26 2.27
N ALA A 308 -49.40 13.30 2.25
CA ALA A 308 -48.89 12.73 1.02
C ALA A 308 -50.05 12.07 0.27
N SER A 309 -50.46 12.62 -0.87
CA SER A 309 -51.44 11.99 -1.75
C SER A 309 -50.94 10.66 -2.36
N ASN A 310 -49.67 10.33 -2.17
CA ASN A 310 -48.97 9.24 -2.83
C ASN A 310 -48.39 8.29 -1.78
N GLU A 311 -48.89 7.05 -1.74
CA GLU A 311 -48.47 6.01 -0.77
C GLU A 311 -46.95 5.77 -0.76
N LYS A 312 -46.27 6.06 -1.88
CA LYS A 312 -44.81 5.95 -2.01
C LYS A 312 -44.01 6.85 -1.06
N GLU A 313 -44.57 7.97 -0.65
CA GLU A 313 -43.90 8.94 0.23
C GLU A 313 -44.13 8.60 1.72
N ILE A 314 -45.12 7.76 2.01
CA ILE A 314 -45.43 7.25 3.35
C ILE A 314 -44.57 6.01 3.66
N LEU A 315 -44.27 5.22 2.63
CA LEU A 315 -43.41 4.05 2.75
C LEU A 315 -41.97 4.46 3.09
N PRO A 316 -41.25 3.63 3.86
CA PRO A 316 -39.84 3.87 4.17
C PRO A 316 -38.97 3.80 2.91
N ASP A 317 -37.83 4.52 2.94
CA ASP A 317 -36.95 4.63 1.79
C ASP A 317 -36.49 3.25 1.26
N ALA A 318 -36.36 3.15 -0.07
CA ALA A 318 -36.08 1.89 -0.76
C ALA A 318 -34.66 1.36 -0.53
N ASP A 319 -33.75 2.14 0.04
CA ASP A 319 -32.36 1.78 0.32
C ASP A 319 -32.11 1.36 1.78
N LEU A 320 -33.15 1.33 2.63
CA LEU A 320 -33.00 0.74 3.96
C LEU A 320 -32.53 -0.71 3.87
N GLY A 321 -31.38 -0.99 4.49
CA GLY A 321 -30.78 -2.31 4.57
C GLY A 321 -30.15 -2.84 3.28
N LYS A 322 -30.13 -2.07 2.18
CA LYS A 322 -29.55 -2.51 0.90
C LYS A 322 -28.97 -1.37 0.08
N CYS A 323 -27.83 -1.63 -0.57
CA CYS A 323 -27.27 -0.64 -1.49
C CYS A 323 -28.03 -0.63 -2.82
N MET A 324 -28.71 0.47 -3.15
CA MET A 324 -29.45 0.64 -4.42
C MET A 324 -28.58 1.23 -5.55
N LYS A 325 -27.34 1.63 -5.24
CA LYS A 325 -26.40 2.21 -6.20
C LYS A 325 -26.01 1.19 -7.27
N ARG A 326 -26.23 1.52 -8.54
CA ARG A 326 -25.86 0.67 -9.68
C ARG A 326 -24.37 0.31 -9.59
N GLY A 327 -24.05 -0.97 -9.71
CA GLY A 327 -22.69 -1.51 -9.56
C GLY A 327 -22.28 -1.90 -8.13
N LYS A 328 -23.05 -1.52 -7.10
CA LYS A 328 -22.83 -1.92 -5.70
C LYS A 328 -24.04 -2.64 -5.08
N ARG A 329 -25.01 -3.04 -5.92
CA ARG A 329 -26.23 -3.70 -5.46
C ARG A 329 -25.91 -5.11 -4.99
N ASN A 330 -26.43 -5.48 -3.82
CA ASN A 330 -26.36 -6.85 -3.31
C ASN A 330 -27.58 -7.65 -3.79
N VAL A 331 -27.74 -7.73 -5.11
CA VAL A 331 -28.82 -8.49 -5.76
C VAL A 331 -28.15 -9.44 -6.72
N THR A 332 -28.22 -10.74 -6.44
CA THR A 332 -27.62 -11.80 -7.24
C THR A 332 -28.70 -12.83 -7.56
N GLU A 333 -29.00 -13.02 -8.85
CA GLU A 333 -29.93 -14.07 -9.31
C GLU A 333 -29.26 -15.46 -9.32
N GLU A 334 -27.93 -15.49 -9.35
CA GLU A 334 -27.13 -16.70 -9.44
C GLU A 334 -26.65 -17.17 -8.05
N LEU A 335 -26.82 -18.47 -7.76
CA LEU A 335 -26.30 -19.13 -6.55
C LEU A 335 -24.80 -19.49 -6.63
N ARG A 336 -24.09 -19.00 -7.66
CA ARG A 336 -22.68 -19.28 -7.84
C ARG A 336 -21.82 -18.48 -6.88
N HIS A 337 -20.61 -18.97 -6.64
CA HIS A 337 -19.65 -18.26 -5.81
C HIS A 337 -19.00 -17.15 -6.64
N PHE A 338 -19.01 -15.92 -6.12
CA PHE A 338 -18.36 -14.78 -6.77
C PHE A 338 -16.91 -14.70 -6.32
N GLY A 339 -16.03 -15.37 -7.05
CA GLY A 339 -14.60 -15.39 -6.78
C GLY A 339 -13.81 -16.16 -7.84
N ARG A 340 -12.48 -16.17 -7.70
CA ARG A 340 -11.59 -17.00 -8.52
C ARG A 340 -11.25 -18.26 -7.72
N PRO A 341 -11.56 -19.48 -8.22
CA PRO A 341 -11.18 -20.70 -7.52
C PRO A 341 -9.66 -20.87 -7.54
N SER A 342 -9.12 -21.54 -6.52
CA SER A 342 -7.68 -21.86 -6.44
C SER A 342 -7.26 -22.80 -7.57
N ILE A 343 -8.10 -23.79 -7.88
CA ILE A 343 -7.97 -24.67 -9.04
C ILE A 343 -8.84 -24.11 -10.16
N ARG A 344 -8.22 -23.74 -11.28
CA ARG A 344 -8.85 -23.02 -12.39
C ARG A 344 -9.50 -23.96 -13.41
N THR A 345 -10.45 -24.77 -12.95
CA THR A 345 -11.27 -25.62 -13.84
C THR A 345 -12.30 -24.81 -14.66
N ASP A 346 -12.55 -23.56 -14.26
CA ASP A 346 -13.45 -22.61 -14.93
C ASP A 346 -12.96 -22.14 -16.31
N ILE A 347 -11.68 -22.36 -16.63
CA ILE A 347 -11.08 -21.93 -17.89
C ILE A 347 -10.38 -23.08 -18.62
N PRO A 348 -10.31 -23.01 -19.95
CA PRO A 348 -9.58 -24.01 -20.72
C PRO A 348 -8.09 -23.94 -20.43
N LYS A 349 -7.47 -25.12 -20.26
CA LYS A 349 -6.02 -25.25 -20.15
C LYS A 349 -5.31 -24.74 -21.42
N PRO A 350 -4.17 -24.01 -21.30
CA PRO A 350 -3.44 -23.52 -22.46
C PRO A 350 -2.83 -24.67 -23.27
N LYS A 351 -2.85 -24.57 -24.60
CA LYS A 351 -2.26 -25.59 -25.50
C LYS A 351 -0.75 -25.76 -25.29
N VAL A 352 -0.07 -24.65 -24.98
CA VAL A 352 1.35 -24.62 -24.65
C VAL A 352 1.46 -23.86 -23.33
N ARG A 353 1.97 -24.52 -22.31
CA ARG A 353 2.19 -23.91 -20.99
C ARG A 353 3.40 -22.99 -21.01
N SER A 354 3.29 -21.85 -20.34
CA SER A 354 4.43 -21.01 -20.05
C SER A 354 5.33 -21.69 -19.02
N VAL A 355 6.64 -21.46 -19.09
CA VAL A 355 7.60 -21.95 -18.09
C VAL A 355 7.36 -21.30 -16.72
N ALA A 356 6.78 -20.10 -16.70
CA ALA A 356 6.46 -19.35 -15.50
C ALA A 356 4.96 -19.43 -15.13
N ASP A 357 4.24 -20.42 -15.63
CA ASP A 357 2.85 -20.64 -15.25
C ASP A 357 2.77 -21.29 -13.86
N ILE A 358 2.12 -20.59 -12.92
CA ILE A 358 1.97 -21.01 -11.51
C ILE A 358 0.54 -21.50 -11.24
N GLN A 359 -0.33 -21.47 -12.25
CA GLN A 359 -1.73 -21.78 -12.07
C GLN A 359 -2.03 -23.26 -12.32
N ASN A 360 -2.74 -23.89 -11.38
CA ASN A 360 -3.28 -25.23 -11.56
C ASN A 360 -4.63 -25.18 -12.30
N TYR A 361 -4.76 -25.94 -13.38
CA TYR A 361 -5.95 -26.02 -14.25
C TYR A 361 -6.82 -27.27 -14.00
N GLY A 362 -6.54 -28.04 -12.95
CA GLY A 362 -7.22 -29.29 -12.62
C GLY A 362 -6.60 -30.54 -13.26
N ASP A 363 -5.44 -30.41 -13.88
CA ASP A 363 -4.69 -31.49 -14.55
C ASP A 363 -3.38 -31.86 -13.83
N GLU A 364 -3.07 -31.22 -12.71
CA GLU A 364 -1.94 -31.62 -11.84
C GLU A 364 -2.29 -32.86 -11.02
N VAL A 365 -1.31 -33.74 -10.85
CA VAL A 365 -1.43 -34.94 -10.02
C VAL A 365 -1.21 -34.64 -8.54
N GLY A 366 -1.71 -35.52 -7.67
CA GLY A 366 -1.47 -35.43 -6.23
C GLY A 366 0.01 -35.63 -5.87
N CYS A 367 0.40 -35.14 -4.69
CA CYS A 367 1.76 -35.27 -4.17
C CYS A 367 2.23 -36.74 -4.10
N ASP A 368 1.32 -37.65 -3.75
CA ASP A 368 1.64 -39.08 -3.65
C ASP A 368 2.06 -39.68 -5.00
N SER A 369 1.33 -39.37 -6.07
CA SER A 369 1.67 -39.80 -7.43
C SER A 369 3.02 -39.26 -7.91
N LEU A 370 3.42 -38.04 -7.49
CA LEU A 370 4.73 -37.47 -7.83
C LEU A 370 5.88 -38.19 -7.12
N LEU A 371 5.66 -38.63 -5.87
CA LEU A 371 6.65 -39.41 -5.12
C LEU A 371 6.74 -40.85 -5.62
N HIS A 372 5.62 -41.39 -6.11
CA HIS A 372 5.47 -42.76 -6.57
C HIS A 372 5.00 -42.80 -8.04
N PRO A 373 5.85 -42.33 -8.98
CA PRO A 373 5.46 -42.21 -10.39
C PRO A 373 5.10 -43.56 -11.00
N GLN A 374 4.16 -43.54 -11.95
CA GLN A 374 3.80 -44.75 -12.67
C GLN A 374 4.95 -45.20 -13.58
N ARG A 375 5.05 -46.51 -13.84
CA ARG A 375 6.12 -47.07 -14.70
C ARG A 375 6.17 -46.41 -16.09
N PHE A 376 5.04 -45.94 -16.59
CA PHE A 376 4.89 -45.36 -17.92
C PHE A 376 5.26 -43.88 -18.01
N GLU A 377 5.39 -43.16 -16.89
CA GLU A 377 5.85 -41.77 -16.91
C GLU A 377 7.29 -41.66 -17.41
N SER A 378 8.12 -42.68 -17.15
CA SER A 378 9.47 -42.78 -17.73
C SER A 378 9.47 -42.85 -19.26
N MET A 379 8.35 -43.25 -19.87
CA MET A 379 8.15 -43.30 -21.32
C MET A 379 7.44 -42.04 -21.86
N GLY A 380 7.18 -41.05 -20.99
CA GLY A 380 6.48 -39.82 -21.34
C GLY A 380 4.95 -39.96 -21.40
N VAL A 381 4.39 -41.04 -20.88
CA VAL A 381 2.93 -41.21 -20.77
C VAL A 381 2.48 -40.72 -19.39
N THR A 382 1.70 -39.64 -19.36
CA THR A 382 1.19 -39.06 -18.11
C THR A 382 -0.06 -39.80 -17.60
N ASP A 383 -0.34 -39.68 -16.30
CA ASP A 383 -1.54 -40.27 -15.67
C ASP A 383 -2.85 -39.79 -16.32
N GLU A 384 -2.90 -38.54 -16.79
CA GLU A 384 -4.06 -37.99 -17.51
C GLU A 384 -4.42 -38.83 -18.75
N GLN A 385 -3.43 -39.42 -19.43
CA GLN A 385 -3.66 -40.27 -20.62
C GLN A 385 -4.38 -41.59 -20.29
N PHE A 386 -4.29 -42.06 -19.05
CA PHE A 386 -5.01 -43.25 -18.58
C PHE A 386 -6.45 -42.92 -18.19
N LEU A 387 -6.65 -41.74 -17.61
CA LEU A 387 -7.96 -41.21 -17.17
C LEU A 387 -8.79 -40.63 -18.32
N GLN A 388 -8.14 -40.23 -19.42
CA GLN A 388 -8.82 -39.66 -20.58
C GLN A 388 -9.88 -40.63 -21.12
N ARG A 389 -11.12 -40.15 -21.19
CA ARG A 389 -12.25 -40.87 -21.74
C ARG A 389 -12.14 -40.90 -23.26
N ARG A 390 -12.13 -42.10 -23.84
CA ARG A 390 -11.96 -42.34 -25.28
C ARG A 390 -13.19 -43.01 -25.86
N SER A 391 -13.35 -42.86 -27.17
CA SER A 391 -14.40 -43.57 -27.91
C SER A 391 -14.14 -45.06 -27.96
N LYS A 392 -15.20 -45.85 -28.17
CA LYS A 392 -15.12 -47.32 -28.27
C LYS A 392 -14.10 -47.79 -29.29
N GLU A 393 -14.05 -47.15 -30.46
CA GLU A 393 -13.17 -47.53 -31.56
C GLU A 393 -11.70 -47.28 -31.23
N GLU A 394 -11.39 -46.11 -30.65
CA GLU A 394 -10.04 -45.75 -30.24
C GLU A 394 -9.54 -46.69 -29.13
N LEU A 395 -10.33 -46.90 -28.09
CA LEU A 395 -9.96 -47.79 -26.97
C LEU A 395 -9.79 -49.24 -27.43
N ARG A 396 -10.63 -49.70 -28.37
CA ARG A 396 -10.49 -51.03 -28.98
C ARG A 396 -9.16 -51.19 -29.71
N SER A 397 -8.72 -50.16 -30.45
CA SER A 397 -7.44 -50.21 -31.17
C SER A 397 -6.25 -50.34 -30.21
N ILE A 398 -6.28 -49.61 -29.09
CA ILE A 398 -5.23 -49.64 -28.07
C ILE A 398 -5.20 -51.00 -27.36
N VAL A 399 -6.36 -51.46 -26.90
CA VAL A 399 -6.50 -52.72 -26.14
C VAL A 399 -6.11 -53.94 -26.98
N GLN A 400 -6.39 -53.92 -28.29
CA GLN A 400 -6.02 -54.99 -29.20
C GLN A 400 -4.49 -55.18 -29.29
N LEU A 401 -3.73 -54.08 -29.25
CA LEU A 401 -2.27 -54.10 -29.22
C LEU A 401 -1.71 -54.55 -27.87
N VAL A 402 -2.32 -54.09 -26.77
CA VAL A 402 -1.77 -54.25 -25.41
C VAL A 402 -2.15 -55.58 -24.76
N LEU A 403 -3.30 -56.18 -25.09
CA LEU A 403 -3.77 -57.41 -24.43
C LEU A 403 -2.76 -58.58 -24.63
N PRO A 404 -2.28 -59.21 -23.54
CA PRO A 404 -1.38 -60.35 -23.64
C PRO A 404 -2.05 -61.54 -24.32
N THR A 405 -1.30 -62.23 -25.18
CA THR A 405 -1.76 -63.45 -25.88
C THR A 405 -2.20 -64.57 -24.93
N LYS A 406 -1.70 -64.57 -23.68
CA LYS A 406 -2.12 -65.48 -22.60
C LYS A 406 -3.64 -65.44 -22.33
N TYR A 407 -4.26 -64.27 -22.46
CA TYR A 407 -5.68 -64.10 -22.15
C TYR A 407 -6.57 -64.24 -23.38
N ALA A 408 -6.08 -63.79 -24.54
CA ALA A 408 -6.76 -63.91 -25.82
C ALA A 408 -5.70 -64.10 -26.93
N PRO A 409 -5.63 -65.29 -27.56
CA PRO A 409 -4.56 -65.62 -28.52
C PRO A 409 -4.73 -64.89 -29.85
N ASP A 410 -5.97 -64.81 -30.34
CA ASP A 410 -6.28 -64.28 -31.67
C ASP A 410 -6.94 -62.90 -31.62
N LYS A 411 -6.85 -62.17 -32.75
CA LYS A 411 -7.45 -60.85 -32.93
C LYS A 411 -8.98 -60.87 -32.69
N GLU A 412 -9.64 -61.95 -33.08
CA GLU A 412 -11.07 -62.17 -32.86
C GLU A 412 -11.40 -62.39 -31.38
N SER A 413 -10.62 -63.22 -30.68
CA SER A 413 -10.80 -63.47 -29.25
C SER A 413 -10.62 -62.21 -28.42
N LYS A 414 -9.68 -61.34 -28.81
CA LYS A 414 -9.48 -60.01 -28.19
C LYS A 414 -10.70 -59.11 -28.37
N ASN A 415 -11.31 -59.11 -29.55
CA ASN A 415 -12.51 -58.32 -29.82
C ASN A 415 -13.71 -58.82 -29.00
N ILE A 416 -13.92 -60.13 -28.92
CA ILE A 416 -15.01 -60.73 -28.13
C ILE A 416 -14.87 -60.34 -26.65
N LEU A 417 -13.64 -60.40 -26.13
CA LEU A 417 -13.36 -60.01 -24.76
C LEU A 417 -13.60 -58.51 -24.54
N PHE A 418 -13.18 -57.66 -25.47
CA PHE A 418 -13.40 -56.22 -25.41
C PHE A 418 -14.89 -55.87 -25.39
N GLU A 419 -15.70 -56.44 -26.29
CA GLU A 419 -17.15 -56.20 -26.35
C GLU A 419 -17.87 -56.60 -25.04
N LYS A 420 -17.36 -57.63 -24.36
CA LYS A 420 -17.90 -58.04 -23.05
C LYS A 420 -17.53 -57.07 -21.92
N LEU A 421 -16.32 -56.51 -21.93
CA LEU A 421 -15.83 -55.63 -20.87
C LEU A 421 -16.25 -54.17 -21.05
N TRP A 422 -16.50 -53.75 -22.30
CA TRP A 422 -16.89 -52.38 -22.65
C TRP A 422 -18.09 -51.85 -21.85
N PRO A 423 -19.27 -52.52 -21.79
CA PRO A 423 -20.42 -51.97 -21.07
C PRO A 423 -20.15 -51.82 -19.57
N GLU A 424 -19.40 -52.75 -18.98
CA GLU A 424 -18.99 -52.68 -17.57
C GLU A 424 -18.01 -51.53 -17.32
N ALA A 425 -17.09 -51.27 -18.25
CA ALA A 425 -16.13 -50.16 -18.16
C ALA A 425 -16.78 -48.78 -18.31
N VAL A 426 -17.86 -48.69 -19.11
CA VAL A 426 -18.70 -47.48 -19.21
C VAL A 426 -19.52 -47.30 -17.94
N ALA A 427 -20.07 -48.38 -17.38
CA ALA A 427 -20.88 -48.35 -16.16
C ALA A 427 -20.11 -47.86 -14.92
N VAL A 428 -18.77 -47.94 -14.90
CA VAL A 428 -17.93 -47.40 -13.81
C VAL A 428 -18.16 -45.91 -13.56
N TYR A 429 -18.41 -45.13 -14.61
CA TYR A 429 -18.58 -43.67 -14.49
C TYR A 429 -20.00 -43.27 -14.08
N GLY A 430 -21.00 -44.12 -14.37
CA GLY A 430 -22.40 -43.85 -14.01
C GLY A 430 -23.07 -42.73 -14.82
N ASP A 431 -22.42 -42.27 -15.89
CA ASP A 431 -22.94 -41.23 -16.79
C ASP A 431 -23.66 -41.84 -18.00
N GLU A 432 -24.50 -41.05 -18.67
CA GLU A 432 -25.19 -41.44 -19.92
C GLU A 432 -24.27 -41.46 -21.16
N GLU A 433 -22.99 -41.11 -21.01
CA GLU A 433 -22.02 -41.06 -22.11
C GLU A 433 -21.36 -42.43 -22.36
N GLU A 434 -21.37 -42.87 -23.62
CA GLU A 434 -20.68 -44.10 -24.07
C GLU A 434 -19.16 -43.91 -24.22
N LEU A 435 -18.52 -43.36 -23.20
CA LEU A 435 -17.07 -43.14 -23.15
C LEU A 435 -16.46 -43.82 -21.93
N ALA A 436 -15.41 -44.60 -22.15
CA ALA A 436 -14.63 -45.26 -21.10
C ALA A 436 -13.18 -44.77 -21.10
N SER A 437 -12.50 -44.87 -19.97
CA SER A 437 -11.07 -44.60 -19.86
C SER A 437 -10.27 -45.90 -19.92
N LEU A 438 -8.97 -45.78 -20.11
CA LEU A 438 -8.10 -46.95 -20.09
C LEU A 438 -7.97 -47.54 -18.68
N ASP A 439 -8.00 -46.66 -17.67
CA ASP A 439 -7.98 -47.04 -16.26
C ASP A 439 -9.24 -47.81 -15.84
N SER A 440 -10.44 -47.32 -16.21
CA SER A 440 -11.69 -48.03 -15.92
C SER A 440 -11.74 -49.40 -16.61
N PHE A 441 -11.24 -49.47 -17.85
CA PHE A 441 -11.13 -50.74 -18.56
C PHE A 441 -10.18 -51.72 -17.87
N PHE A 442 -8.99 -51.28 -17.44
CA PHE A 442 -8.05 -52.14 -16.72
C PHE A 442 -8.56 -52.57 -15.36
N TYR A 443 -9.28 -51.69 -14.66
CA TYR A 443 -9.97 -52.04 -13.43
C TYR A 443 -10.98 -53.16 -13.67
N VAL A 444 -11.85 -53.04 -14.66
CA VAL A 444 -12.84 -54.07 -14.99
C VAL A 444 -12.17 -55.36 -15.48
N PHE A 445 -11.13 -55.26 -16.33
CA PHE A 445 -10.36 -56.41 -16.81
C PHE A 445 -9.70 -57.17 -15.66
N THR A 446 -9.10 -56.46 -14.70
CA THR A 446 -8.47 -57.12 -13.54
C THR A 446 -9.51 -57.79 -12.65
N GLN A 447 -10.68 -57.19 -12.45
CA GLN A 447 -11.76 -57.74 -11.64
C GLN A 447 -12.44 -58.96 -12.29
N LEU A 448 -12.77 -58.89 -13.58
CA LEU A 448 -13.55 -59.93 -14.27
C LEU A 448 -12.70 -61.02 -14.93
N VAL A 449 -11.45 -60.72 -15.31
CA VAL A 449 -10.59 -61.67 -16.03
C VAL A 449 -9.44 -62.15 -15.15
N VAL A 450 -8.66 -61.24 -14.56
CA VAL A 450 -7.41 -61.62 -13.87
C VAL A 450 -7.69 -62.27 -12.52
N LYS A 451 -8.45 -61.62 -11.62
CA LYS A 451 -8.71 -62.12 -10.27
C LYS A 451 -9.39 -63.51 -10.25
N PRO A 452 -10.41 -63.81 -11.07
CA PRO A 452 -11.03 -65.13 -11.07
C PRO A 452 -10.09 -66.23 -11.56
N ARG A 453 -9.21 -65.90 -12.51
CA ARG A 453 -8.22 -66.85 -13.04
C ARG A 453 -7.11 -67.12 -12.03
N MET A 454 -6.61 -66.08 -11.37
CA MET A 454 -5.69 -66.20 -10.23
C MET A 454 -6.28 -67.08 -9.13
N LYS A 455 -7.54 -66.85 -8.73
CA LYS A 455 -8.24 -67.70 -7.74
C LYS A 455 -8.31 -69.17 -8.17
N LYS A 456 -8.58 -69.45 -9.45
CA LYS A 456 -8.57 -70.82 -10.01
C LYS A 456 -7.19 -71.44 -9.97
N GLU A 457 -6.15 -70.72 -10.39
CA GLU A 457 -4.76 -71.18 -10.38
C GLU A 457 -4.28 -71.47 -8.95
N THR A 458 -4.60 -70.61 -7.97
CA THR A 458 -4.30 -70.83 -6.54
C THR A 458 -5.15 -71.91 -5.88
N SER A 459 -6.26 -72.33 -6.49
CA SER A 459 -7.08 -73.46 -6.00
C SER A 459 -6.69 -74.80 -6.65
N MET A 460 -5.90 -74.76 -7.72
CA MET A 460 -5.37 -75.94 -8.42
C MET A 460 -3.91 -76.24 -8.04
N ALA A 461 -3.17 -75.25 -7.53
CA ALA A 461 -1.90 -75.42 -6.83
C ALA A 461 -2.15 -75.70 -5.34
#